data_AF-A0A6P8JB05-F1
#
_entry.id   AF-A0A6P8JB05-F1
#
_cell.length_a   1.000
_cell.length_b   1.000
_cell.length_c   1.000
_cell.angle_alpha   90.00
_cell.angle_beta   90.00
_cell.angle_gamma   90.00
#
_symmetry.space_group_name_H-M   'P 1'
#
loop_
_entity.id
_entity.type
_entity.pdbx_description
1 polymer ?
#
loop_
_entity_poly.entity_id
_entity_poly.type
_entity_poly.pdbx_seq_one_letter_code
_entity_poly.pdbx_strand_id
1 'polypeptide(L)'
;MDAIQDTVHQVSMSYLAGRILTIFFKKNFSFTAHYKQVIFDSIAVFVASLIASWLSLYAYLGVSIEILALVYSNSRHIHDEMLKTLALSTSWYVAVHGDLTEATFDNLTLAFATTQFLRKPNELKEYLREIRIVFGPIYVIMMSAGLRFCSFDNINMRCLAILLSVVSSVLAAIFFRPDNNQTLKAILPASKIPSTAHRQLVHGYLMFSSLFVTFLKVLKTAPSLMLAASVFGPLNIILFLTYKMSRQWR
;
A
#
# COMPACT_ATOMS: atom_id res chain seq x y z
N MET A 1 -17.44 -20.00 -14.22
CA MET A 1 -16.39 -19.59 -15.18
C MET A 1 -16.11 -18.11 -14.99
N ASP A 2 -17.16 -17.31 -14.87
CA ASP A 2 -17.13 -15.89 -14.49
C ASP A 2 -16.25 -15.62 -13.26
N ALA A 3 -16.37 -16.43 -12.19
CA ALA A 3 -15.54 -16.27 -10.99
C ALA A 3 -14.02 -16.37 -11.25
N ILE A 4 -13.56 -17.20 -12.20
CA ILE A 4 -12.13 -17.30 -12.55
C ILE A 4 -11.71 -16.05 -13.32
N GLN A 5 -12.51 -15.63 -14.28
CA GLN A 5 -12.25 -14.42 -15.06
C GLN A 5 -12.24 -13.17 -14.17
N ASP A 6 -13.19 -13.04 -13.25
CA ASP A 6 -13.26 -11.97 -12.26
C ASP A 6 -12.03 -11.99 -11.35
N THR A 7 -11.62 -13.16 -10.88
CA THR A 7 -10.42 -13.29 -10.03
C THR A 7 -9.16 -12.87 -10.79
N VAL A 8 -8.98 -13.34 -12.02
CA VAL A 8 -7.83 -12.96 -12.86
C VAL A 8 -7.82 -11.45 -13.08
N HIS A 9 -8.96 -10.87 -13.43
CA HIS A 9 -9.09 -9.43 -13.64
C HIS A 9 -8.74 -8.63 -12.37
N GLN A 10 -9.28 -9.02 -11.21
CA GLN A 10 -8.98 -8.38 -9.93
C GLN A 10 -7.49 -8.47 -9.57
N VAL A 11 -6.86 -9.62 -9.82
CA VAL A 11 -5.42 -9.82 -9.61
C VAL A 11 -4.61 -8.96 -10.58
N SER A 12 -4.99 -8.89 -11.86
CA SER A 12 -4.36 -8.05 -12.88
C SER A 12 -4.39 -6.57 -12.50
N MET A 13 -5.56 -6.08 -12.08
CA MET A 13 -5.74 -4.68 -11.66
C MET A 13 -4.98 -4.37 -10.37
N SER A 14 -4.98 -5.30 -9.41
CA SER A 14 -4.20 -5.17 -8.18
C SER A 14 -2.70 -5.19 -8.46
N TYR A 15 -2.24 -6.02 -9.40
CA TYR A 15 -0.86 -6.03 -9.85
C TYR A 15 -0.45 -4.67 -10.43
N LEU A 16 -1.24 -4.14 -11.35
CA LEU A 16 -1.01 -2.81 -11.94
C LEU A 16 -0.99 -1.72 -10.86
N ALA A 17 -1.97 -1.71 -9.96
CA ALA A 17 -2.02 -0.73 -8.87
C ALA A 17 -0.75 -0.79 -8.00
N GLY A 18 -0.34 -1.98 -7.58
CA GLY A 18 0.89 -2.15 -6.80
C GLY A 18 2.16 -1.72 -7.55
N ARG A 19 2.19 -1.87 -8.88
CA ARG A 19 3.29 -1.37 -9.71
C ARG A 19 3.31 0.15 -9.81
N ILE A 20 2.17 0.78 -10.07
CA ILE A 20 2.03 2.25 -10.08
C ILE A 20 2.47 2.81 -8.73
N LEU A 21 2.02 2.20 -7.64
CA LEU A 21 2.40 2.60 -6.29
C LEU A 21 3.89 2.39 -6.03
N THR A 22 4.48 1.28 -6.49
CA THR A 22 5.92 1.03 -6.36
C THR A 22 6.74 2.12 -7.04
N ILE A 23 6.33 2.53 -8.25
CA ILE A 23 6.95 3.64 -8.99
C ILE A 23 6.77 4.96 -8.23
N PHE A 24 5.55 5.29 -7.83
CA PHE A 24 5.24 6.52 -7.10
C PHE A 24 6.02 6.62 -5.78
N PHE A 25 6.18 5.49 -5.09
CA PHE A 25 6.89 5.41 -3.83
C PHE A 25 8.41 5.23 -3.98
N LYS A 26 9.00 5.31 -5.18
CA LYS A 26 10.47 5.38 -5.34
C LYS A 26 11.04 6.63 -4.67
N LYS A 27 12.28 6.51 -4.17
CA LYS A 27 13.01 7.63 -3.54
C LYS A 27 13.37 8.73 -4.56
N ASN A 28 13.70 8.33 -5.78
CA ASN A 28 14.06 9.21 -6.90
C ASN A 28 12.89 9.40 -7.87
N PHE A 29 11.65 9.33 -7.39
CA PHE A 29 10.48 9.53 -8.23
C PHE A 29 10.55 10.87 -8.99
N SER A 30 10.20 10.81 -10.27
CA SER A 30 10.10 11.96 -11.18
C SER A 30 9.02 11.66 -12.20
N PHE A 31 8.08 12.59 -12.39
CA PHE A 31 7.04 12.43 -13.39
C PHE A 31 7.65 12.23 -14.77
N THR A 32 8.63 13.03 -15.17
CA THR A 32 9.24 12.96 -16.51
C THR A 32 9.95 11.63 -16.78
N ALA A 33 10.58 11.05 -15.77
CA ALA A 33 11.30 9.79 -15.93
C ALA A 33 10.37 8.56 -15.90
N HIS A 34 9.26 8.63 -15.17
CA HIS A 34 8.45 7.46 -14.85
C HIS A 34 7.05 7.45 -15.50
N TYR A 35 6.55 8.59 -16.02
CA TYR A 35 5.20 8.67 -16.58
C TYR A 35 5.00 7.73 -17.77
N LYS A 36 6.00 7.59 -18.65
CA LYS A 36 5.92 6.70 -19.81
C LYS A 36 5.65 5.27 -19.36
N GLN A 37 6.41 4.78 -18.39
CA GLN A 37 6.25 3.42 -17.86
C GLN A 37 4.84 3.22 -17.28
N VAL A 38 4.41 4.12 -16.40
CA VAL A 38 3.07 4.06 -15.77
C VAL A 38 1.94 4.10 -16.79
N ILE A 39 2.04 4.97 -17.81
CA ILE A 39 1.02 5.09 -18.86
C ILE A 39 0.98 3.83 -19.72
N PHE A 40 2.12 3.33 -20.19
CA PHE A 40 2.15 2.14 -21.03
C PHE A 40 1.63 0.90 -20.29
N ASP A 41 2.00 0.72 -19.02
CA ASP A 41 1.47 -0.39 -18.21
C ASP A 41 -0.04 -0.25 -18.00
N SER A 42 -0.52 0.97 -17.70
CA SER A 42 -1.95 1.25 -17.55
C SER A 42 -2.74 0.99 -18.83
N ILE A 43 -2.23 1.44 -19.98
CA ILE A 43 -2.85 1.21 -21.29
C ILE A 43 -2.87 -0.28 -21.62
N ALA A 44 -1.76 -1.00 -21.38
CA ALA A 44 -1.68 -2.42 -21.68
C ALA A 44 -2.73 -3.22 -20.89
N VAL A 45 -2.89 -2.94 -19.60
CA VAL A 45 -3.91 -3.60 -18.76
C VAL A 45 -5.33 -3.16 -19.14
N PHE A 46 -5.54 -1.88 -19.43
CA PHE A 46 -6.84 -1.38 -19.89
C PHE A 46 -7.28 -2.05 -21.20
N VAL A 47 -6.38 -2.13 -22.18
CA VAL A 47 -6.64 -2.80 -23.46
C VAL A 47 -6.88 -4.29 -23.24
N ALA A 48 -6.08 -4.96 -22.40
CA ALA A 48 -6.29 -6.37 -22.06
C ALA A 48 -7.68 -6.60 -21.41
N SER A 49 -8.08 -5.72 -20.49
CA SER A 49 -9.39 -5.77 -19.82
C SER A 49 -10.56 -5.52 -20.79
N LEU A 50 -10.39 -4.54 -21.71
CA LEU A 50 -11.37 -4.24 -22.74
C LEU A 50 -11.56 -5.43 -23.69
N ILE A 51 -10.46 -6.05 -24.12
CA ILE A 51 -10.49 -7.25 -24.96
C ILE A 51 -11.14 -8.42 -24.20
N ALA A 52 -10.80 -8.62 -22.92
CA ALA A 52 -11.37 -9.69 -22.10
C ALA A 52 -12.89 -9.54 -21.90
N SER A 53 -13.39 -8.31 -21.75
CA SER A 53 -14.84 -8.03 -21.64
C SER A 53 -15.60 -8.17 -22.96
N TRP A 54 -14.98 -7.81 -24.09
CA TRP A 54 -15.57 -8.01 -25.42
C TRP A 54 -15.61 -9.48 -25.85
N LEU A 55 -14.61 -10.26 -25.45
CA LEU A 55 -14.47 -11.68 -25.78
C LEU A 55 -15.14 -12.59 -24.74
N SER A 56 -16.27 -12.21 -24.15
CA SER A 56 -16.98 -13.05 -23.17
C SER A 56 -17.31 -14.46 -23.70
N LEU A 57 -17.42 -14.63 -25.03
CA LEU A 57 -17.54 -15.92 -25.71
C LEU A 57 -16.25 -16.79 -25.66
N TYR A 58 -15.11 -16.20 -25.38
CA TYR A 58 -13.77 -16.80 -25.31
C TYR A 58 -13.02 -16.37 -24.05
N ALA A 59 -13.63 -16.54 -22.88
CA ALA A 59 -13.06 -16.18 -21.58
C ALA A 59 -11.59 -16.64 -21.38
N TYR A 60 -11.24 -17.83 -21.88
CA TYR A 60 -9.87 -18.36 -21.84
C TYR A 60 -8.85 -17.51 -22.60
N LEU A 61 -9.23 -16.92 -23.73
CA LEU A 61 -8.35 -16.07 -24.53
C LEU A 61 -8.12 -14.72 -23.84
N GLY A 62 -9.18 -14.14 -23.25
CA GLY A 62 -9.07 -12.91 -22.45
C GLY A 62 -8.13 -13.08 -21.25
N VAL A 63 -8.31 -14.15 -20.47
CA VAL A 63 -7.43 -14.51 -19.34
C VAL A 63 -5.98 -14.71 -19.81
N SER A 64 -5.77 -15.38 -20.94
CA SER A 64 -4.43 -15.61 -21.49
C SER A 64 -3.75 -14.30 -21.89
N ILE A 65 -4.49 -13.37 -22.52
CA ILE A 65 -3.98 -12.05 -22.90
C ILE A 65 -3.60 -11.22 -21.67
N GLU A 66 -4.42 -11.22 -20.62
CA GLU A 66 -4.11 -10.53 -19.36
C GLU A 66 -2.84 -11.11 -18.70
N ILE A 67 -2.72 -12.44 -18.62
CA ILE A 67 -1.52 -13.10 -18.09
C ILE A 67 -0.28 -12.74 -18.93
N LEU A 68 -0.38 -12.75 -20.26
CA LEU A 68 0.74 -12.36 -21.13
C LEU A 68 1.15 -10.89 -20.92
N ALA A 69 0.18 -9.99 -20.76
CA ALA A 69 0.45 -8.59 -20.46
C ALA A 69 1.18 -8.43 -19.11
N LEU A 70 0.77 -9.19 -18.09
CA LEU A 70 1.43 -9.22 -16.78
C LEU A 70 2.85 -9.78 -16.86
N VAL A 71 3.06 -10.88 -17.59
CA VAL A 71 4.39 -11.48 -17.80
C VAL A 71 5.30 -10.52 -18.54
N TYR A 72 4.81 -9.89 -19.62
CA TYR A 72 5.55 -8.87 -20.35
C TYR A 72 5.93 -7.69 -19.45
N SER A 73 4.97 -7.18 -18.67
CA SER A 73 5.21 -6.11 -17.70
C SER A 73 6.28 -6.51 -16.67
N ASN A 74 6.21 -7.74 -16.12
CA ASN A 74 7.21 -8.30 -15.20
C ASN A 74 8.61 -8.45 -15.82
N SER A 75 8.71 -8.87 -17.07
CA SER A 75 10.01 -9.10 -17.74
C SER A 75 10.88 -7.83 -17.85
N ARG A 76 10.27 -6.65 -17.80
CA ARG A 76 10.96 -5.35 -17.82
C ARG A 76 11.33 -4.84 -16.42
N HIS A 77 11.11 -5.62 -15.37
CA HIS A 77 11.27 -5.17 -13.99
C HIS A 77 12.64 -5.52 -13.42
N ILE A 78 13.28 -4.55 -12.76
CA ILE A 78 14.46 -4.80 -11.91
C ILE A 78 14.02 -5.64 -10.71
N HIS A 79 14.75 -6.72 -10.39
CA HIS A 79 14.38 -7.69 -9.35
C HIS A 79 14.06 -7.06 -7.98
N ASP A 80 14.79 -6.02 -7.57
CA ASP A 80 14.60 -5.36 -6.27
C ASP A 80 13.25 -4.65 -6.13
N GLU A 81 12.60 -4.34 -7.25
CA GLU A 81 11.30 -3.68 -7.26
C GLU A 81 10.14 -4.69 -7.37
N MET A 82 10.41 -5.92 -7.81
CA MET A 82 9.40 -6.97 -7.93
C MET A 82 8.78 -7.32 -6.58
N LEU A 83 9.59 -7.47 -5.52
CA LEU A 83 9.08 -7.74 -4.18
C LEU A 83 8.18 -6.61 -3.66
N LYS A 84 8.55 -5.35 -3.95
CA LYS A 84 7.76 -4.17 -3.56
C LYS A 84 6.44 -4.14 -4.32
N THR A 85 6.49 -4.36 -5.64
CA THR A 85 5.30 -4.49 -6.48
C THR A 85 4.37 -5.56 -5.94
N LEU A 86 4.85 -6.79 -5.74
CA LEU A 86 4.05 -7.90 -5.21
C LEU A 86 3.43 -7.58 -3.85
N ALA A 87 4.20 -6.98 -2.93
CA ALA A 87 3.70 -6.60 -1.61
C ALA A 87 2.58 -5.54 -1.70
N LEU A 88 2.75 -4.51 -2.54
CA LEU A 88 1.74 -3.47 -2.73
C LEU A 88 0.51 -3.98 -3.49
N SER A 89 0.72 -4.86 -4.47
CA SER A 89 -0.36 -5.50 -5.23
C SER A 89 -1.20 -6.41 -4.35
N THR A 90 -0.56 -7.23 -3.52
CA THR A 90 -1.26 -8.10 -2.55
C THR A 90 -2.02 -7.26 -1.54
N SER A 91 -1.40 -6.19 -1.02
CA SER A 91 -2.05 -5.30 -0.07
C SER A 91 -3.25 -4.60 -0.68
N TRP A 92 -3.15 -4.15 -1.93
CA TRP A 92 -4.27 -3.58 -2.67
C TRP A 92 -5.39 -4.60 -2.88
N TYR A 93 -5.06 -5.82 -3.31
CA TYR A 93 -6.03 -6.89 -3.49
C TYR A 93 -6.79 -7.18 -2.19
N VAL A 94 -6.06 -7.38 -1.09
CA VAL A 94 -6.66 -7.62 0.24
C VAL A 94 -7.51 -6.42 0.68
N ALA A 95 -7.06 -5.19 0.42
CA ALA A 95 -7.77 -3.98 0.80
C ALA A 95 -9.11 -3.80 0.06
N VAL A 96 -9.14 -4.10 -1.24
CA VAL A 96 -10.31 -3.87 -2.10
C VAL A 96 -11.22 -5.10 -2.19
N HIS A 97 -10.64 -6.28 -2.34
CA HIS A 97 -11.35 -7.53 -2.63
C HIS A 97 -11.37 -8.51 -1.45
N GLY A 98 -10.54 -8.29 -0.42
CA GLY A 98 -10.48 -9.16 0.75
C GLY A 98 -11.73 -9.05 1.60
N ASP A 99 -12.40 -10.19 1.81
CA ASP A 99 -13.51 -10.36 2.74
C ASP A 99 -12.99 -10.45 4.19
N LEU A 100 -12.59 -9.31 4.71
CA LEU A 100 -12.09 -9.16 6.07
C LEU A 100 -13.12 -8.43 6.92
N THR A 101 -13.42 -9.00 8.08
CA THR A 101 -14.14 -8.27 9.13
C THR A 101 -13.38 -7.00 9.50
N GLU A 102 -14.11 -5.97 9.94
CA GLU A 102 -13.50 -4.71 10.34
C GLU A 102 -12.44 -4.87 11.43
N ALA A 103 -12.70 -5.75 12.41
CA ALA A 103 -11.74 -6.02 13.48
C ALA A 103 -10.43 -6.60 12.91
N THR A 104 -10.50 -7.61 12.04
CA THR A 104 -9.30 -8.17 11.39
C THR A 104 -8.55 -7.11 10.57
N PHE A 105 -9.30 -6.27 9.85
CA PHE A 105 -8.75 -5.22 9.01
C PHE A 105 -8.01 -4.14 9.83
N ASP A 106 -8.61 -3.67 10.91
CA ASP A 106 -8.01 -2.67 11.80
C ASP A 106 -6.72 -3.20 12.45
N ASN A 107 -6.70 -4.48 12.83
CA ASN A 107 -5.51 -5.11 13.41
C ASN A 107 -4.37 -5.26 12.41
N LEU A 108 -4.66 -5.70 11.18
CA LEU A 108 -3.66 -5.71 10.11
C LEU A 108 -3.10 -4.31 9.84
N THR A 109 -3.99 -3.31 9.77
CA THR A 109 -3.62 -1.92 9.56
C THR A 109 -2.70 -1.41 10.68
N LEU A 110 -3.04 -1.71 11.95
CA LEU A 110 -2.23 -1.37 13.11
C LEU A 110 -0.86 -2.08 13.09
N ALA A 111 -0.79 -3.33 12.64
CA ALA A 111 0.48 -4.05 12.51
C ALA A 111 1.42 -3.42 11.47
N PHE A 112 0.90 -3.03 10.32
CA PHE A 112 1.69 -2.31 9.31
C PHE A 112 2.16 -0.96 9.82
N ALA A 113 1.26 -0.22 10.49
CA ALA A 113 1.56 1.08 11.09
C ALA A 113 2.67 0.96 12.14
N THR A 114 2.49 0.11 13.15
CA THR A 114 3.46 -0.07 14.24
C THR A 114 4.83 -0.46 13.73
N THR A 115 4.90 -1.39 12.77
CA THR A 115 6.16 -1.79 12.12
C THR A 115 6.84 -0.61 11.43
N GLN A 116 6.11 0.24 10.70
CA GLN A 116 6.65 1.46 10.09
C GLN A 116 7.24 2.41 11.15
N PHE A 117 6.61 2.51 12.32
CA PHE A 117 7.03 3.38 13.42
C PHE A 117 8.17 2.83 14.29
N LEU A 118 8.56 1.56 14.15
CA LEU A 118 9.73 0.99 14.84
C LEU A 118 11.03 1.68 14.41
N ARG A 119 11.50 2.62 15.24
CA ARG A 119 12.73 3.39 15.00
C ARG A 119 13.84 3.14 16.01
N LYS A 120 13.54 2.43 17.10
CA LYS A 120 14.48 2.08 18.16
C LYS A 120 14.32 0.60 18.53
N PRO A 121 15.41 -0.08 18.94
CA PRO A 121 16.80 0.37 18.87
C PRO A 121 17.30 0.59 17.42
N ASN A 122 18.42 1.30 17.24
CA ASN A 122 18.93 1.66 15.91
C ASN A 122 19.25 0.43 15.05
N GLU A 123 19.77 -0.63 15.67
CA GLU A 123 20.05 -1.91 15.00
C GLU A 123 18.78 -2.53 14.40
N LEU A 124 17.68 -2.57 15.17
CA LEU A 124 16.39 -3.05 14.70
C LEU A 124 15.84 -2.18 13.56
N LYS A 125 16.01 -0.86 13.66
CA LYS A 125 15.59 0.10 12.63
C LYS A 125 16.31 -0.14 11.30
N GLU A 126 17.63 -0.35 11.32
CA GLU A 126 18.41 -0.62 10.11
C GLU A 126 18.12 -2.02 9.56
N TYR A 127 17.94 -3.01 10.43
CA TYR A 127 17.56 -4.36 10.02
C TYR A 127 16.19 -4.40 9.32
N LEU A 128 15.19 -3.75 9.90
CA LEU A 128 13.83 -3.69 9.34
C LEU A 128 13.67 -2.63 8.25
N ARG A 129 14.74 -1.97 7.82
CA ARG A 129 14.65 -0.81 6.92
C ARG A 129 13.88 -1.12 5.63
N GLU A 130 14.19 -2.22 4.95
CA GLU A 130 13.51 -2.57 3.71
C GLU A 130 12.02 -2.89 3.93
N ILE A 131 11.71 -3.66 4.98
CA ILE A 131 10.32 -3.97 5.35
C ILE A 131 9.55 -2.69 5.67
N ARG A 132 10.13 -1.78 6.45
CA ARG A 132 9.53 -0.50 6.83
C ARG A 132 9.26 0.41 5.64
N ILE A 133 10.16 0.41 4.65
CA ILE A 133 9.98 1.17 3.41
C ILE A 133 8.76 0.66 2.64
N VAL A 134 8.53 -0.65 2.60
CA VAL A 134 7.38 -1.26 1.93
C VAL A 134 6.09 -1.08 2.73
N PHE A 135 6.17 -1.20 4.05
CA PHE A 135 5.00 -1.16 4.93
C PHE A 135 4.39 0.25 5.04
N GLY A 136 5.18 1.31 4.81
CA GLY A 136 4.63 2.67 4.81
C GLY A 136 3.51 2.88 3.78
N PRO A 137 3.75 2.59 2.49
CA PRO A 137 2.69 2.56 1.48
C PRO A 137 1.56 1.59 1.79
N ILE A 138 1.85 0.37 2.26
CA ILE A 138 0.82 -0.62 2.64
C ILE A 138 -0.13 -0.07 3.69
N TYR A 139 0.42 0.57 4.73
CA TYR A 139 -0.37 1.21 5.77
C TYR A 139 -1.33 2.25 5.18
N VAL A 140 -0.88 3.07 4.23
CA VAL A 140 -1.72 4.10 3.60
C VAL A 140 -2.84 3.46 2.75
N ILE A 141 -2.54 2.38 2.02
CA ILE A 141 -3.54 1.61 1.26
C ILE A 141 -4.60 1.06 2.20
N MET A 142 -4.17 0.34 3.24
CA MET A 142 -5.08 -0.25 4.23
C MET A 142 -5.90 0.81 4.94
N MET A 143 -5.26 1.91 5.38
CA MET A 143 -5.97 3.03 6.00
C MET A 143 -7.08 3.56 5.09
N SER A 144 -6.75 3.82 3.82
CA SER A 144 -7.69 4.35 2.83
C SER A 144 -8.86 3.40 2.56
N ALA A 145 -8.59 2.10 2.46
CA ALA A 145 -9.63 1.09 2.28
C ALA A 145 -10.52 0.93 3.53
N GLY A 146 -10.07 1.37 4.71
CA GLY A 146 -10.89 1.47 5.92
C GLY A 146 -12.15 2.31 5.76
N LEU A 147 -12.23 3.20 4.75
CA LEU A 147 -13.44 3.94 4.39
C LEU A 147 -14.62 3.03 4.05
N ARG A 148 -14.38 1.78 3.63
CA ARG A 148 -15.45 0.81 3.34
C ARG A 148 -16.31 0.45 4.56
N PHE A 149 -15.79 0.70 5.77
CA PHE A 149 -16.51 0.47 7.03
C PHE A 149 -17.23 1.73 7.54
N CYS A 150 -17.21 2.81 6.76
CA CYS A 150 -17.97 4.03 7.04
C CYS A 150 -19.31 3.98 6.30
N SER A 151 -20.39 4.31 7.01
CA SER A 151 -21.65 4.70 6.37
C SER A 151 -21.63 6.21 6.15
N PHE A 152 -21.70 6.63 4.89
CA PHE A 152 -21.72 8.05 4.52
C PHE A 152 -23.11 8.68 4.62
N ASP A 153 -24.16 7.85 4.61
CA ASP A 153 -25.55 8.32 4.77
C ASP A 153 -25.84 8.78 6.20
N ASN A 154 -25.05 8.33 7.18
CA ASN A 154 -25.16 8.74 8.57
C ASN A 154 -23.77 8.93 9.20
N ILE A 155 -23.14 10.07 8.88
CA ILE A 155 -21.82 10.42 9.38
C ILE A 155 -21.86 10.64 10.89
N ASN A 156 -21.32 9.68 11.63
CA ASN A 156 -21.12 9.75 13.07
C ASN A 156 -19.65 10.03 13.44
N MET A 157 -19.38 10.20 14.73
CA MET A 157 -18.03 10.47 15.25
C MET A 157 -17.00 9.40 14.86
N ARG A 158 -17.41 8.15 14.71
CA ARG A 158 -16.53 7.07 14.26
C ARG A 158 -16.15 7.23 12.79
N CYS A 159 -17.13 7.55 11.92
CA CYS A 159 -16.89 7.84 10.51
C CYS A 159 -15.95 9.04 10.33
N LEU A 160 -16.16 10.11 11.10
CA LEU A 160 -15.27 11.29 11.12
C LEU A 160 -13.84 10.93 11.54
N ALA A 161 -13.68 10.07 12.55
CA ALA A 161 -12.36 9.62 13.00
C ALA A 161 -11.62 8.82 11.91
N ILE A 162 -12.32 7.92 11.20
CA ILE A 162 -11.74 7.17 10.07
C ILE A 162 -11.35 8.14 8.96
N LEU A 163 -12.24 9.06 8.57
CA LEU A 163 -11.96 10.07 7.55
C LEU A 163 -10.73 10.91 7.89
N LEU A 164 -10.62 11.38 9.14
CA LEU A 164 -9.46 12.14 9.59
C LEU A 164 -8.17 11.31 9.52
N SER A 165 -8.23 10.03 9.87
CA SER A 165 -7.09 9.11 9.79
C SER A 165 -6.62 8.89 8.37
N VAL A 166 -7.58 8.70 7.45
CA VAL A 166 -7.33 8.54 6.02
C VAL A 166 -6.72 9.80 5.44
N VAL A 167 -7.38 10.94 5.60
CA VAL A 167 -6.87 12.24 5.11
C VAL A 167 -5.47 12.51 5.65
N SER A 168 -5.23 12.28 6.95
CA SER A 168 -3.91 12.47 7.54
C SER A 168 -2.85 11.58 6.88
N SER A 169 -3.12 10.27 6.73
CA SER A 169 -2.17 9.33 6.12
C SER A 169 -1.90 9.63 4.64
N VAL A 170 -2.94 9.95 3.88
CA VAL A 170 -2.86 10.27 2.44
C VAL A 170 -2.08 11.57 2.24
N LEU A 171 -2.41 12.62 3.00
CA LEU A 171 -1.67 13.88 2.92
C LEU A 171 -0.20 13.69 3.27
N ALA A 172 0.10 12.90 4.30
CA ALA A 172 1.46 12.59 4.69
C ALA A 172 2.23 11.85 3.59
N ALA A 173 1.59 10.86 2.95
CA ALA A 173 2.22 9.99 1.96
C ALA A 173 2.41 10.66 0.60
N ILE A 174 1.46 11.51 0.19
CA ILE A 174 1.44 12.13 -1.15
C ILE A 174 2.16 13.49 -1.16
N PHE A 175 1.86 14.36 -0.20
CA PHE A 175 2.34 15.75 -0.22
C PHE A 175 3.54 15.98 0.70
N PHE A 176 3.52 15.44 1.91
CA PHE A 176 4.58 15.71 2.91
C PHE A 176 5.69 14.68 2.94
N ARG A 177 5.66 13.66 2.06
CA ARG A 177 6.70 12.64 2.01
C ARG A 177 8.07 13.25 1.65
N PRO A 178 9.09 13.14 2.53
CA PRO A 178 10.31 13.93 2.40
C PRO A 178 11.09 13.67 1.12
N ASP A 179 11.08 12.42 0.64
CA ASP A 179 11.82 12.00 -0.56
C ASP A 179 11.11 12.35 -1.88
N ASN A 180 9.84 12.74 -1.86
CA ASN A 180 9.09 13.06 -3.08
C ASN A 180 8.63 14.52 -3.06
N ASN A 181 9.31 15.40 -3.79
CA ASN A 181 8.87 16.79 -3.99
C ASN A 181 8.08 17.01 -5.28
N GLN A 182 7.99 15.99 -6.14
CA GLN A 182 7.40 16.12 -7.47
C GLN A 182 5.91 16.42 -7.39
N THR A 183 5.20 15.74 -6.50
CA THR A 183 3.77 16.01 -6.27
C THR A 183 3.55 17.47 -5.89
N LEU A 184 4.34 18.01 -4.95
CA LEU A 184 4.24 19.42 -4.56
C LEU A 184 4.63 20.36 -5.69
N LYS A 185 5.66 20.04 -6.48
CA LYS A 185 6.06 20.84 -7.65
C LYS A 185 4.97 20.92 -8.71
N ALA A 186 4.11 19.91 -8.81
CA ALA A 186 3.00 19.90 -9.76
C ALA A 186 1.84 20.83 -9.34
N ILE A 187 1.68 21.09 -8.03
CA ILE A 187 0.55 21.88 -7.50
C ILE A 187 0.96 23.25 -6.93
N LEU A 188 2.23 23.44 -6.57
CA LEU A 188 2.76 24.66 -5.97
C LEU A 188 3.96 25.18 -6.77
N PRO A 189 4.10 26.52 -6.88
CA PRO A 189 5.32 27.10 -7.42
C PRO A 189 6.53 26.75 -6.54
N ALA A 190 7.69 26.59 -7.15
CA ALA A 190 8.91 26.13 -6.48
C ALA A 190 9.28 26.97 -5.24
N SER A 191 8.98 28.27 -5.25
CA SER A 191 9.23 29.20 -4.13
C SER A 191 8.36 28.96 -2.90
N LYS A 192 7.25 28.22 -3.02
CA LYS A 192 6.31 27.93 -1.93
C LYS A 192 6.43 26.50 -1.40
N ILE A 193 7.38 25.71 -1.90
CA ILE A 193 7.57 24.33 -1.43
C ILE A 193 8.25 24.36 -0.05
N PRO A 194 7.64 23.77 1.00
CA PRO A 194 8.24 23.76 2.32
C PRO A 194 9.57 23.02 2.35
N SER A 195 10.46 23.40 3.27
CA SER A 195 11.76 22.76 3.44
C SER A 195 11.64 21.27 3.79
N THR A 196 12.64 20.47 3.44
CA THR A 196 12.66 19.03 3.73
C THR A 196 12.47 18.75 5.22
N ALA A 197 13.10 19.52 6.10
CA ALA A 197 12.98 19.37 7.55
C ALA A 197 11.54 19.59 8.04
N HIS A 198 10.88 20.66 7.57
CA HIS A 198 9.50 20.93 7.91
C HIS A 198 8.56 19.82 7.41
N ARG A 199 8.79 19.33 6.18
CA ARG A 199 8.00 18.23 5.61
C ARG A 199 8.17 16.93 6.38
N GLN A 200 9.39 16.59 6.80
CA GLN A 200 9.65 15.41 7.65
C GLN A 200 8.87 15.48 8.96
N LEU A 201 8.83 16.66 9.58
CA LEU A 201 8.09 16.90 10.81
C LEU A 201 6.58 16.75 10.59
N VAL A 202 6.01 17.43 9.59
CA VAL A 202 4.57 17.35 9.28
C VAL A 202 4.16 15.93 8.89
N HIS A 203 4.95 15.26 8.05
CA HIS A 203 4.75 13.85 7.70
C HIS A 203 4.71 12.97 8.95
N GLY A 204 5.66 13.15 9.88
CA GLY A 204 5.68 12.43 11.15
C GLY A 204 4.41 12.63 11.97
N TYR A 205 3.97 13.87 12.15
CA TYR A 205 2.75 14.19 12.92
C TYR A 205 1.48 13.63 12.27
N LEU A 206 1.33 13.78 10.95
CA LEU A 206 0.15 13.26 10.24
C LEU A 206 0.07 11.73 10.28
N MET A 207 1.20 11.05 10.06
CA MET A 207 1.25 9.60 10.18
C MET A 207 0.97 9.14 11.62
N PHE A 208 1.50 9.85 12.62
CA PHE A 208 1.27 9.52 14.02
C PHE A 208 -0.18 9.75 14.44
N SER A 209 -0.79 10.85 14.00
CA SER A 209 -2.21 11.15 14.22
C SER A 209 -3.10 10.04 13.68
N SER A 210 -2.85 9.63 12.42
CA SER A 210 -3.54 8.52 11.78
C SER A 210 -3.38 7.19 12.55
N LEU A 211 -2.15 6.86 12.97
CA LEU A 211 -1.88 5.69 13.82
C LEU A 211 -2.65 5.76 15.14
N PHE A 212 -2.63 6.91 15.81
CA PHE A 212 -3.25 7.08 17.13
C PHE A 212 -4.76 6.84 17.07
N VAL A 213 -5.43 7.39 16.07
CA VAL A 213 -6.87 7.15 15.88
C VAL A 213 -7.16 5.67 15.58
N THR A 214 -6.33 5.02 14.76
CA THR A 214 -6.45 3.58 14.46
C THR A 214 -6.28 2.73 15.71
N PHE A 215 -5.31 3.09 16.55
CA PHE A 215 -5.08 2.43 17.83
C PHE A 215 -6.28 2.57 18.77
N LEU A 216 -6.84 3.78 18.90
CA LEU A 216 -8.07 4.01 19.69
C LEU A 216 -9.26 3.22 19.16
N LYS A 217 -9.36 3.03 17.84
CA LYS A 217 -10.41 2.21 17.21
C LYS A 217 -10.27 0.74 17.61
N VAL A 218 -9.06 0.16 17.48
CA VAL A 218 -8.77 -1.22 17.86
C VAL A 218 -9.06 -1.48 19.35
N LEU A 219 -8.69 -0.53 20.23
CA LEU A 219 -8.97 -0.64 21.67
C LEU A 219 -10.46 -0.79 21.98
N LYS A 220 -11.33 -0.17 21.18
CA LYS A 220 -12.79 -0.23 21.38
C LYS A 220 -13.42 -1.49 20.79
N THR A 221 -12.93 -1.94 19.64
CA THR A 221 -13.57 -3.03 18.89
C THR A 221 -13.07 -4.42 19.27
N ALA A 222 -11.86 -4.52 19.84
CA ALA A 222 -11.24 -5.82 20.08
C ALA A 222 -10.37 -5.83 21.36
N PRO A 223 -10.96 -5.60 22.56
CA PRO A 223 -10.21 -5.53 23.81
C PRO A 223 -9.47 -6.85 24.16
N SER A 224 -10.02 -8.00 23.78
CA SER A 224 -9.37 -9.31 23.91
C SER A 224 -8.22 -9.54 22.91
N LEU A 225 -8.12 -8.71 21.86
CA LEU A 225 -7.18 -8.84 20.76
C LEU A 225 -5.90 -8.01 20.92
N MET A 226 -5.73 -7.32 22.06
CA MET A 226 -4.39 -6.99 22.56
C MET A 226 -3.50 -8.24 22.66
N LEU A 227 -4.10 -9.43 22.84
CA LEU A 227 -3.41 -10.72 22.78
C LEU A 227 -2.95 -11.14 21.37
N ALA A 228 -3.53 -10.56 20.31
CA ALA A 228 -3.09 -10.75 18.92
C ALA A 228 -2.16 -9.63 18.42
N ALA A 229 -2.21 -8.43 19.02
CA ALA A 229 -1.11 -7.48 18.92
C ALA A 229 0.20 -8.09 19.50
N SER A 230 0.10 -8.97 20.52
CA SER A 230 1.19 -9.86 20.93
C SER A 230 1.44 -11.08 20.02
N VAL A 231 0.71 -11.25 18.90
CA VAL A 231 1.02 -12.19 17.80
C VAL A 231 1.73 -11.48 16.65
N PHE A 232 1.49 -10.19 16.42
CA PHE A 232 2.22 -9.41 15.41
C PHE A 232 3.68 -9.12 15.78
N GLY A 233 3.99 -8.97 17.07
CA GLY A 233 5.38 -8.95 17.55
C GLY A 233 6.12 -10.25 17.19
N PRO A 234 5.61 -11.42 17.58
CA PRO A 234 6.11 -12.73 17.17
C PRO A 234 6.08 -12.97 15.66
N LEU A 235 5.09 -12.52 14.91
CA LEU A 235 5.06 -12.64 13.44
C LEU A 235 6.20 -11.81 12.82
N ASN A 236 6.45 -10.60 13.32
CA ASN A 236 7.60 -9.79 12.92
C ASN A 236 8.94 -10.45 13.33
N ILE A 237 8.99 -11.13 14.48
CA ILE A 237 10.15 -11.94 14.93
C ILE A 237 10.32 -13.20 14.07
N ILE A 238 9.24 -13.87 13.66
CA ILE A 238 9.25 -15.06 12.80
C ILE A 238 9.65 -14.66 11.39
N LEU A 239 9.12 -13.57 10.84
CA LEU A 239 9.57 -13.01 9.56
C LEU A 239 11.05 -12.59 9.64
N PHE A 240 11.48 -12.03 10.78
CA PHE A 240 12.89 -11.72 11.08
C PHE A 240 13.77 -12.99 11.10
N LEU A 241 13.33 -14.06 11.77
CA LEU A 241 14.06 -15.32 11.89
C LEU A 241 14.09 -16.09 10.55
N THR A 242 12.96 -16.17 9.85
CA THR A 242 12.85 -16.78 8.52
C THR A 242 13.71 -16.04 7.49
N TYR A 243 13.75 -14.71 7.54
CA TYR A 243 14.67 -13.92 6.71
C TYR A 243 16.14 -14.21 7.08
N LYS A 244 16.49 -14.24 8.37
CA LYS A 244 17.85 -14.54 8.85
C LYS A 244 18.30 -15.94 8.43
N MET A 245 17.41 -16.92 8.47
CA MET A 245 17.66 -18.29 8.01
C MET A 245 17.79 -18.36 6.48
N SER A 246 16.99 -17.59 5.74
CA SER A 246 17.05 -17.52 4.27
C SER A 246 18.35 -16.87 3.75
N ARG A 247 19.04 -16.11 4.60
CA ARG A 247 20.27 -15.38 4.27
C ARG A 247 21.53 -15.95 4.92
N GLN A 248 21.56 -17.25 5.28
CA GLN A 248 22.71 -17.98 5.85
C GLN A 248 24.02 -17.17 5.87
N TRP A 249 24.36 -16.62 7.04
CA TRP A 249 25.65 -16.08 7.46
C TRP A 249 26.67 -15.84 6.32
N ARG A 250 26.69 -14.60 5.81
CA ARG A 250 27.90 -13.94 5.36
C ARG A 250 28.07 -12.66 6.15
#